data_AF-A0A418YT57-F1
#
_entry.id   AF-A0A418YT57-F1
#
_cell.length_a   1.000
_cell.length_b   1.000
_cell.length_c   1.000
_cell.angle_alpha   90.00
_cell.angle_beta   90.00
_cell.angle_gamma   90.00
#
_symmetry.space_group_name_H-M   'P 1'
#
loop_
_entity.id
_entity.type
_entity.pdbx_description
1 polymer ?
#
loop_
_entity_poly.entity_id
_entity_poly.type
_entity_poly.pdbx_seq_one_letter_code
_entity_poly.pdbx_strand_id
1 'polypeptide(L)' 'MGQVLIRNLDDSLIAAYRELAARNQRSLEAELREALTRGRPMTGERLRATLTRLEAIRAMTPQHVRQTPAEDLLQDDDRP' A
#
# COMPACT_ATOMS: atom_id res chain seq x y z
N MET A 1 -16.53 -16.19 -2.39
CA MET A 1 -16.96 -15.62 -1.10
C MET A 1 -16.42 -16.51 0.00
N GLY A 2 -15.71 -15.94 0.97
CA GLY A 2 -15.17 -16.67 2.13
C GLY A 2 -15.55 -15.93 3.41
N GLN A 3 -15.80 -16.69 4.48
CA GLN A 3 -16.17 -16.15 5.80
C GLN A 3 -15.10 -16.59 6.81
N VAL A 4 -14.65 -15.66 7.64
CA VAL A 4 -13.69 -15.91 8.73
C VAL A 4 -14.35 -15.50 10.03
N LEU A 5 -14.38 -16.41 11.00
CA LEU A 5 -14.85 -16.14 12.35
C LEU A 5 -13.65 -15.96 13.27
N ILE A 6 -13.48 -14.77 13.82
CA ILE A 6 -12.43 -14.48 14.81
C ILE A 6 -13.07 -14.57 16.19
N ARG A 7 -12.63 -15.53 17.00
CA ARG A 7 -13.10 -15.73 18.37
C ARG A 7 -12.13 -15.10 19.36
N ASN A 8 -12.63 -14.77 20.55
CA ASN A 8 -11.84 -14.21 21.66
C ASN A 8 -11.07 -12.94 21.26
N LEU A 9 -11.72 -12.06 20.48
CA LEU A 9 -11.16 -10.76 20.17
C LEU A 9 -11.32 -9.85 21.40
N ASP A 10 -10.28 -9.09 21.71
CA ASP A 10 -10.31 -8.14 22.81
C ASP A 10 -11.41 -7.09 22.58
N ASP A 11 -12.27 -6.89 23.58
CA ASP A 11 -13.37 -5.93 23.51
C ASP A 11 -12.88 -4.50 23.31
N SER A 12 -11.69 -4.16 23.82
CA SER A 12 -11.05 -2.86 23.60
C SER A 12 -10.70 -2.64 22.13
N LEU A 13 -10.26 -3.70 21.44
CA LEU A 13 -9.96 -3.67 20.01
C LEU A 13 -11.25 -3.51 19.19
N ILE A 14 -12.33 -4.20 19.56
CA ILE A 14 -13.64 -4.05 18.93
C ILE A 14 -14.13 -2.61 19.06
N ALA A 15 -13.98 -2.00 20.24
CA ALA A 15 -14.38 -0.62 20.49
C ALA A 15 -13.60 0.37 19.61
N ALA A 16 -12.28 0.22 19.52
CA ALA A 16 -11.43 1.06 18.68
C ALA A 16 -11.81 0.97 17.19
N TYR A 17 -12.06 -0.24 16.67
CA TYR A 17 -12.50 -0.42 15.28
C TYR A 17 -13.91 0.08 15.02
N ARG A 18 -14.81 0.02 16.01
CA ARG A 18 -16.16 0.59 15.91
C ARG A 18 -16.11 2.12 15.81
N GLU A 19 -15.24 2.75 16.59
CA GLU A 19 -15.02 4.19 16.50
C GLU A 19 -14.44 4.59 15.14
N LEU A 20 -13.43 3.86 14.66
CA LEU A 20 -12.83 4.08 13.34
C LEU A 20 -13.87 3.91 12.21
N ALA A 21 -14.72 2.89 12.29
CA ALA A 21 -15.77 2.64 11.33
C ALA A 21 -16.81 3.79 11.30
N ALA A 22 -17.19 4.30 12.48
CA ALA A 22 -18.08 5.46 12.60
C ALA A 22 -17.46 6.72 11.97
N ARG A 23 -16.17 6.99 12.24
CA ARG A 23 -15.42 8.10 11.62
C ARG A 23 -15.35 7.98 10.10
N ASN A 24 -15.16 6.76 9.59
CA ASN A 24 -15.07 6.49 8.15
C ASN A 24 -16.45 6.31 7.47
N GLN A 25 -17.55 6.47 8.21
CA GLN A 25 -18.93 6.27 7.72
C GLN A 25 -19.14 4.89 7.07
N ARG A 26 -18.52 3.85 7.62
CA ARG A 26 -18.56 2.47 7.13
C ARG A 26 -19.07 1.52 8.21
N SER A 27 -19.53 0.34 7.80
CA SER A 27 -19.82 -0.72 8.76
C SER A 27 -18.52 -1.26 9.37
N LEU A 28 -18.60 -1.79 10.59
CA LEU A 28 -17.47 -2.43 11.25
C LEU A 28 -16.85 -3.54 10.38
N GLU A 29 -17.69 -4.35 9.73
CA GLU A 29 -17.24 -5.39 8.82
C GLU A 29 -16.49 -4.82 7.61
N ALA A 30 -16.98 -3.71 7.04
CA ALA A 30 -16.31 -3.05 5.92
C ALA A 30 -14.94 -2.48 6.33
N GLU A 31 -14.84 -1.88 7.52
CA GLU A 31 -13.56 -1.38 8.03
C GLU A 31 -12.58 -2.53 8.31
N LEU A 32 -13.04 -3.63 8.91
CA LEU A 32 -12.21 -4.82 9.14
C LEU A 32 -11.75 -5.45 7.83
N ARG A 33 -12.62 -5.53 6.83
CA ARG A 33 -12.27 -6.03 5.50
C ARG A 33 -11.19 -5.16 4.84
N GLU A 34 -11.32 -3.84 4.97
CA GLU A 34 -10.33 -2.90 4.47
C GLU A 34 -9.00 -3.03 5.22
N ALA A 35 -9.03 -3.13 6.55
CA ALA A 35 -7.85 -3.34 7.38
C ALA A 35 -7.11 -4.64 7.00
N LEU A 36 -7.83 -5.74 6.78
CA LEU A 36 -7.26 -7.00 6.30
C LEU A 36 -6.70 -6.89 4.86
N THR A 37 -7.35 -6.10 4.01
CA THR A 37 -6.88 -5.87 2.64
C THR A 37 -5.61 -5.02 2.61
N ARG A 38 -5.53 -3.98 3.44
CA ARG A 38 -4.33 -3.14 3.62
C ARG A 38 -3.19 -3.91 4.25
N GLY A 39 -3.48 -4.72 5.27
CA GLY A 39 -2.53 -5.60 5.94
C GLY A 39 -2.21 -6.89 5.17
N ARG A 40 -2.67 -7.01 3.92
CA ARG A 40 -2.45 -8.22 3.12
C ARG A 40 -0.95 -8.47 3.03
N PRO A 41 -0.45 -9.61 3.56
CA PRO A 41 0.96 -9.91 3.51
C PRO A 41 1.42 -9.96 2.05
N MET A 42 2.59 -9.40 1.76
CA MET A 42 3.24 -9.61 0.47
C MET A 42 3.65 -11.08 0.38
N THR A 43 2.81 -11.89 -0.23
CA THR A 43 3.15 -13.26 -0.57
C THR A 43 4.29 -13.27 -1.58
N GLY A 44 5.10 -14.34 -1.58
CA GLY A 44 6.23 -14.46 -2.52
C GLY A 44 5.82 -14.30 -3.99
N GLU A 45 4.61 -14.71 -4.36
CA GLU A 45 4.05 -14.48 -5.70
C GLU A 45 3.80 -12.99 -5.99
N ARG A 46 3.24 -12.24 -5.03
CA ARG A 46 2.99 -10.80 -5.22
C ARG A 46 4.29 -10.02 -5.27
N LEU A 47 5.28 -10.40 -4.47
CA LEU A 47 6.63 -9.83 -4.55
C LEU A 47 7.26 -10.09 -5.93
N ARG A 48 7.21 -11.32 -6.43
CA ARG A 48 7.69 -11.66 -7.78
C ARG A 48 6.99 -10.84 -8.85
N ALA A 49 5.67 -10.74 -8.81
CA ALA A 49 4.90 -9.94 -9.77
C ALA A 49 5.30 -8.45 -9.73
N THR A 50 5.52 -7.90 -8.53
CA THR A 50 6.03 -6.53 -8.37
C THR A 50 7.43 -6.38 -8.95
N LEU A 51 8.35 -7.30 -8.69
CA LEU A 51 9.71 -7.28 -9.24
C LEU A 51 9.69 -7.38 -10.77
N THR A 52 8.91 -8.28 -11.35
CA THR A 52 8.75 -8.39 -12.82
C THR A 52 8.24 -7.08 -13.42
N ARG A 53 7.28 -6.41 -12.75
CA ARG A 53 6.80 -5.10 -13.22
C ARG A 53 7.88 -4.02 -13.16
N LEU A 54 8.69 -4.02 -12.10
CA LEU A 54 9.83 -3.09 -11.97
C LEU A 54 10.89 -3.36 -13.03
N GLU A 55 11.20 -4.62 -13.32
CA GLU A 55 12.11 -5.01 -14.40
C GLU A 55 11.61 -4.52 -15.77
N ALA A 56 10.31 -4.65 -16.05
CA ALA A 56 9.73 -4.14 -17.28
C ALA A 56 9.87 -2.61 -17.40
N ILE A 57 9.61 -1.85 -16.32
CA ILE A 57 9.83 -0.40 -16.29
C ILE A 57 11.31 -0.07 -16.51
N ARG A 58 12.21 -0.83 -15.88
CA ARG A 58 13.66 -0.68 -16.05
C ARG A 58 14.09 -0.93 -17.49
N ALA A 59 13.50 -1.91 -18.17
CA ALA A 59 13.78 -2.21 -19.58
C ALA A 59 13.32 -1.09 -20.52
N MET A 60 12.24 -0.36 -20.16
CA MET A 60 11.79 0.83 -20.89
C MET A 60 12.69 2.05 -20.65
N THR A 61 13.58 2.01 -19.65
CA THR A 61 14.46 3.12 -19.31
C THR A 61 15.77 3.02 -20.12
N PRO A 62 16.14 4.05 -20.91
CA PRO A 62 17.38 4.03 -21.69
C PRO A 62 18.60 3.91 -20.77
N GLN A 63 19.29 2.76 -20.81
CA GLN A 63 20.42 2.49 -19.89
C GLN A 63 21.71 3.26 -20.25
N HIS A 64 21.79 3.79 -21.47
CA HIS A 64 22.96 4.49 -21.99
C HIS A 64 22.78 6.01 -22.02
N VAL A 65 21.68 6.52 -21.43
CA VAL A 65 21.44 7.95 -21.29
C VAL A 65 21.70 8.31 -19.85
N ARG A 66 22.56 9.30 -19.61
CA ARG A 66 22.78 9.86 -18.28
C ARG A 66 21.44 10.40 -17.79
N GLN A 67 20.86 9.75 -16.78
CA GLN A 67 19.71 10.31 -16.08
C GLN A 67 20.22 11.39 -15.14
N THR A 68 19.65 12.59 -15.26
CA THR A 68 19.94 13.68 -14.33
C THR A 68 19.31 13.35 -12.99
N PRO A 69 20.07 13.31 -11.89
CA PRO A 69 19.53 13.15 -10.55
C PRO A 69 18.46 14.21 -10.25
N ALA A 70 17.44 13.83 -9.49
CA ALA A 70 16.31 14.73 -9.22
C ALA A 70 16.74 15.97 -8.42
N GLU A 71 17.76 15.82 -7.58
CA GLU A 71 18.40 16.88 -6.82
C GLU A 71 19.01 17.98 -7.71
N ASP A 72 19.57 17.63 -8.87
CA ASP A 72 20.17 18.59 -9.80
C ASP A 72 19.07 19.40 -10.52
N LEU A 73 17.91 18.80 -10.81
CA LEU A 73 16.78 19.47 -11.45
C LEU A 73 16.12 20.51 -10.53
N LEU A 74 16.00 20.21 -9.24
CA LEU A 74 15.41 21.12 -8.25
C LEU A 74 16.29 22.36 -8.01
N GLN A 75 17.61 22.25 -8.18
CA GLN A 75 18.54 23.37 -8.02
C GLN A 75 18.56 24.33 -9.24
N ASP A 76 18.15 23.86 -10.42
CA ASP A 76 18.09 24.68 -11.63
C ASP A 76 16.80 25.54 -11.69
N ASP A 77 15.68 25.06 -11.15
CA ASP A 77 14.41 25.82 -11.09
C ASP A 77 14.43 27.00 -10.10
N ASP A 78 15.35 26.99 -9.12
CA ASP A 78 15.53 28.05 -8.12
C ASP A 78 16.53 29.15 -8.57
N ARG A 79 17.00 29.14 -9.83
CA ARG A 79 17.83 30.23 -10.36
C ARG A 79 16.95 31.38 -10.92
N PRO A 80 17.20 32.64 -10.52
CA PRO A 80 16.42 33.81 -10.97
C PRO A 80 16.65 34.18 -12.43
#